data_AF-A0A8H7C2S8-F1
#
_entry.id   AF-A0A8H7C2S8-F1
#
_cell.length_a   1.000
_cell.length_b   1.000
_cell.length_c   1.000
_cell.angle_alpha   90.00
_cell.angle_beta   90.00
_cell.angle_gamma   90.00
#
_symmetry.space_group_name_H-M   'P 1'
#
loop_
_entity.id
_entity.type
_entity.pdbx_description
1 polymer ?
#
loop_
_entity_poly.entity_id
_entity_poly.type
_entity_poly.pdbx_seq_one_letter_code
_entity_poly.pdbx_strand_id
1 'polypeptide(L)'
;MPEAEARKRGLVEPGIKFVRNRIFWTAALVCDISALSLASPQMSIMQDEIFGPVCSVVKFKTEEEVLSIANDVAYGLGANVFTENTAIAMRMAHASEAGSIWVNCAQQTEMNVPFGGFKQSGMGRELGQYALDSYTQVKAVHINLGQKL
;
A
#
# COMPACT_ATOMS: atom_id res chain seq x y z
N MET A 1 6.15 -21.79 9.45
CA MET A 1 5.95 -23.16 8.94
C MET A 1 7.11 -23.52 8.02
N PRO A 2 7.75 -24.70 8.16
CA PRO A 2 8.88 -25.10 7.30
C PRO A 2 8.47 -25.24 5.82
N GLU A 3 9.35 -24.88 4.89
CA GLU A 3 9.09 -24.86 3.43
C GLU A 3 8.57 -26.21 2.88
N ALA A 4 9.05 -27.32 3.44
CA ALA A 4 8.62 -28.67 3.06
C ALA A 4 7.13 -28.94 3.35
N GLU A 5 6.61 -28.36 4.45
CA GLU A 5 5.20 -28.44 4.84
C GLU A 5 4.34 -27.55 3.93
N ALA A 6 4.86 -26.37 3.56
CA ALA A 6 4.19 -25.45 2.64
C ALA A 6 4.05 -26.05 1.23
N ARG A 7 5.08 -26.75 0.73
CA ARG A 7 5.06 -27.45 -0.56
C ARG A 7 4.04 -28.58 -0.61
N LYS A 8 3.93 -29.40 0.45
CA LYS A 8 2.93 -30.48 0.54
C LYS A 8 1.49 -29.97 0.52
N ARG A 9 1.26 -28.73 0.96
CA ARG A 9 -0.05 -28.08 0.98
C ARG A 9 -0.35 -27.25 -0.28
N GLY A 10 0.52 -27.29 -1.29
CA GLY A 10 0.33 -26.53 -2.54
C GLY A 10 0.52 -25.03 -2.39
N LEU A 11 1.16 -24.57 -1.31
CA LEU A 11 1.36 -23.14 -1.00
C LEU A 11 2.59 -22.55 -1.70
N VAL A 12 3.43 -23.38 -2.31
CA VAL A 12 4.67 -22.99 -2.99
C VAL A 12 4.76 -23.72 -4.33
N GLU A 13 4.71 -22.99 -5.45
CA GLU A 13 5.10 -23.52 -6.76
C GLU A 13 6.54 -23.08 -7.12
N PRO A 14 7.43 -24.00 -7.55
CA PRO A 14 8.79 -23.63 -7.95
C PRO A 14 8.91 -23.21 -9.42
N GLY A 15 9.69 -22.17 -9.68
CA GLY A 15 10.49 -21.98 -10.90
C GLY A 15 9.84 -21.20 -12.06
N ILE A 16 10.67 -20.47 -12.80
CA ILE A 16 10.31 -19.74 -14.04
C ILE A 16 9.60 -20.71 -15.01
N LYS A 17 8.31 -20.47 -15.28
CA LYS A 17 7.59 -21.19 -16.33
C LYS A 17 7.64 -20.39 -17.63
N PHE A 18 8.11 -21.04 -18.69
CA PHE A 18 7.99 -20.52 -20.06
C PHE A 18 6.66 -21.01 -20.64
N VAL A 19 5.70 -20.11 -20.87
CA VAL A 19 4.45 -20.43 -21.60
C VAL A 19 4.35 -19.50 -22.80
N ARG A 20 4.35 -20.07 -24.02
CA ARG A 20 4.20 -19.34 -25.30
C ARG A 20 5.17 -18.15 -25.47
N ASN A 21 6.48 -18.37 -25.31
CA ASN A 21 7.53 -17.33 -25.44
C ASN A 21 7.38 -16.11 -24.49
N ARG A 22 6.70 -16.27 -23.35
CA ARG A 22 6.63 -15.23 -22.30
C ARG A 22 7.31 -15.72 -21.02
N ILE A 23 8.09 -14.83 -20.39
CA ILE A 23 8.79 -15.06 -19.12
C ILE A 23 7.79 -14.81 -17.98
N PHE A 24 7.51 -15.83 -17.16
CA PHE A 24 6.76 -15.67 -15.92
C PHE A 24 7.73 -15.76 -14.74
N TRP A 25 7.90 -14.66 -13.98
CA TRP A 25 8.68 -14.64 -12.75
C TRP A 25 7.95 -15.44 -11.67
N THR A 26 8.46 -16.61 -11.33
CA THR A 26 7.91 -17.40 -10.21
C THR A 26 8.75 -17.13 -8.97
N ALA A 27 8.58 -15.91 -8.49
CA ALA A 27 8.82 -15.53 -7.11
C ALA A 27 7.63 -14.65 -6.73
N ALA A 28 6.49 -15.32 -6.56
CA ALA A 28 5.36 -14.79 -5.82
C ALA A 28 4.76 -16.04 -5.18
N LEU A 29 5.06 -16.25 -3.91
CA LEU A 29 4.26 -17.16 -3.10
C LEU A 29 2.88 -16.52 -3.00
N VAL A 30 2.02 -16.78 -3.99
CA VAL A 30 0.62 -16.42 -3.94
C VAL A 30 -0.03 -17.50 -3.09
N CYS A 31 -0.10 -17.26 -1.80
CA CYS A 31 -0.97 -18.07 -0.98
C CYS A 31 -2.40 -17.67 -1.35
N ASP A 32 -3.13 -18.54 -2.06
CA ASP A 32 -4.59 -18.46 -2.02
C ASP A 32 -5.02 -18.85 -0.61
N ILE A 33 -4.96 -17.88 0.30
CA ILE A 33 -5.29 -18.09 1.71
C ILE A 33 -6.78 -18.43 1.83
N SER A 34 -7.62 -18.08 0.84
CA SER A 34 -9.05 -18.41 0.86
C SER A 34 -9.36 -19.91 0.70
N ALA A 35 -8.41 -20.71 0.21
CA ALA A 35 -8.50 -22.17 0.19
C ALA A 35 -8.10 -22.81 1.53
N LEU A 36 -7.36 -22.10 2.39
CA LEU A 36 -7.30 -22.42 3.82
C LEU A 36 -8.56 -21.85 4.46
N SER A 37 -9.39 -22.69 5.05
CA SER A 37 -10.54 -22.30 5.89
C SER A 37 -10.16 -21.55 7.18
N LEU A 38 -9.01 -20.86 7.19
CA LEU A 38 -8.37 -20.21 8.31
C LEU A 38 -7.93 -18.76 7.98
N ALA A 39 -8.15 -18.24 6.77
CA ALA A 39 -7.75 -16.88 6.40
C ALA A 39 -8.52 -15.82 7.18
N SER A 40 -7.86 -15.21 8.16
CA SER A 40 -8.37 -14.05 8.88
C SER A 40 -7.44 -12.86 8.59
N PRO A 41 -7.99 -11.64 8.34
CA PRO A 41 -7.18 -10.43 8.18
C PRO A 41 -6.21 -10.16 9.33
N GLN A 42 -6.43 -10.78 10.49
CA GLN A 42 -5.62 -10.64 11.70
C GLN A 42 -4.39 -11.57 11.75
N MET A 43 -4.16 -12.39 10.70
CA MET A 43 -2.95 -13.20 10.61
C MET A 43 -1.70 -12.32 10.35
N SER A 44 -0.55 -12.71 10.90
CA SER A 44 0.71 -11.97 10.73
C SER A 44 1.11 -11.79 9.27
N ILE A 45 0.81 -12.75 8.39
CA ILE A 45 1.10 -12.65 6.94
C ILE A 45 0.29 -11.54 6.22
N MET A 46 -0.79 -11.06 6.84
CA MET A 46 -1.62 -9.94 6.35
C MET A 46 -1.29 -8.62 7.05
N GLN A 47 -0.72 -8.68 8.26
CA GLN A 47 -0.48 -7.53 9.13
C GLN A 47 0.96 -7.02 9.04
N ASP A 48 1.93 -7.91 8.86
CA ASP A 48 3.35 -7.59 8.87
C ASP A 48 3.90 -7.46 7.44
N GLU A 49 4.78 -6.50 7.24
CA GLU A 49 5.48 -6.33 5.96
C GLU A 49 6.55 -7.42 5.78
N ILE A 50 6.33 -8.30 4.79
CA ILE A 50 7.27 -9.40 4.47
C ILE A 50 8.48 -8.89 3.67
N PHE A 51 8.28 -7.84 2.86
CA PHE A 51 9.29 -7.25 1.95
C PHE A 51 9.94 -8.24 0.97
N GLY A 52 9.30 -9.39 0.78
CA GLY A 52 9.73 -10.47 -0.10
C GLY A 52 8.69 -10.76 -1.17
N PRO A 53 9.00 -11.70 -2.08
CA PRO A 53 8.12 -12.12 -3.16
C PRO A 53 6.92 -12.95 -2.67
N VAL A 54 6.06 -12.38 -1.83
CA VAL A 54 4.90 -13.03 -1.21
C VAL A 54 3.69 -12.12 -1.34
N CYS A 55 2.57 -12.67 -1.78
CA CYS A 55 1.31 -11.95 -1.88
C CYS A 55 0.19 -12.74 -1.19
N SER A 56 -0.59 -12.04 -0.39
CA SER A 56 -1.74 -12.58 0.34
C SER A 56 -3.03 -12.13 -0.33
N VAL A 57 -3.95 -13.07 -0.55
CA VAL A 57 -5.24 -12.80 -1.20
C VAL A 57 -6.38 -13.07 -0.23
N VAL A 58 -7.26 -12.07 -0.07
CA VAL A 58 -8.47 -12.13 0.76
C VAL A 58 -9.71 -11.83 -0.09
N LYS A 59 -10.79 -12.58 0.13
CA LYS A 59 -12.08 -12.35 -0.53
C LYS A 59 -12.91 -11.42 0.34
N PHE A 60 -13.70 -10.57 -0.31
CA PHE A 60 -14.67 -9.67 0.31
C PHE A 60 -15.95 -9.67 -0.55
N LYS A 61 -17.05 -9.15 0.01
CA LYS A 61 -18.36 -9.08 -0.64
C LYS A 61 -18.88 -7.66 -0.80
N THR A 62 -18.51 -6.73 0.08
CA THR A 62 -18.99 -5.34 0.03
C THR A 62 -17.84 -4.32 0.08
N GLU A 63 -18.12 -3.08 -0.33
CA GLU A 63 -17.17 -1.96 -0.27
C GLU A 63 -16.74 -1.68 1.19
N GLU A 64 -17.68 -1.76 2.13
CA GLU A 64 -17.43 -1.50 3.55
C GLU A 64 -16.52 -2.59 4.17
N GLU A 65 -16.74 -3.85 3.79
CA GLU A 65 -15.92 -4.97 4.26
C GLU A 65 -14.47 -4.81 3.79
N VAL A 66 -14.25 -4.52 2.50
CA VAL A 66 -12.89 -4.35 1.97
C VAL A 66 -12.20 -3.11 2.52
N LEU A 67 -12.94 -2.00 2.74
CA LEU A 67 -12.38 -0.82 3.40
C LEU A 67 -11.97 -1.12 4.84
N SER A 68 -12.79 -1.86 5.59
CA SER A 68 -12.44 -2.28 6.94
C SER A 68 -11.17 -3.13 6.94
N ILE A 69 -11.05 -4.08 6.02
CA ILE A 69 -9.86 -4.94 5.91
C ILE A 69 -8.63 -4.12 5.51
N ALA A 70 -8.76 -3.22 4.53
CA ALA A 70 -7.65 -2.42 4.02
C ALA A 70 -7.12 -1.40 5.03
N ASN A 71 -8.00 -0.86 5.88
CA ASN A 71 -7.63 0.12 6.90
C ASN A 71 -7.24 -0.51 8.25
N ASP A 72 -7.59 -1.78 8.51
CA ASP A 72 -7.23 -2.54 9.73
C ASP A 72 -5.78 -3.05 9.70
N VAL A 73 -4.85 -2.13 9.46
CA VAL A 73 -3.40 -2.32 9.51
C VAL A 73 -2.73 -1.06 10.08
N ALA A 74 -1.58 -1.24 10.71
CA ALA A 74 -0.81 -0.13 11.30
C ALA A 74 -0.17 0.80 10.24
N TYR A 75 -0.14 0.36 8.98
CA TYR A 75 0.53 1.01 7.86
C TYR A 75 -0.46 1.75 6.94
N GLY A 76 0.06 2.66 6.12
CA GLY A 76 -0.74 3.47 5.20
C GLY A 76 0.11 4.15 4.13
N LEU A 77 1.06 3.44 3.52
CA LEU A 77 1.93 4.04 2.49
C LEU A 77 1.17 4.33 1.20
N GLY A 78 0.57 3.30 0.62
CA GLY A 78 -0.26 3.46 -0.57
C GLY A 78 -1.20 2.28 -0.81
N ALA A 79 -2.24 2.51 -1.59
CA ALA A 79 -3.27 1.52 -1.92
C ALA A 79 -3.65 1.60 -3.40
N ASN A 80 -4.14 0.50 -3.96
CA ASN A 80 -4.60 0.45 -5.35
C ASN A 80 -6.07 0.03 -5.41
N VAL A 81 -6.86 0.69 -6.25
CA VAL A 81 -8.26 0.36 -6.51
C VAL A 81 -8.42 0.01 -7.98
N PHE A 82 -8.87 -1.21 -8.26
CA PHE A 82 -9.14 -1.66 -9.63
C PHE A 82 -10.65 -1.82 -9.83
N THR A 83 -11.22 -0.98 -10.68
CA THR A 83 -12.66 -0.98 -10.99
C THR A 83 -12.96 -0.19 -12.26
N GLU A 84 -13.98 -0.62 -13.01
CA GLU A 84 -14.50 0.14 -14.15
C GLU A 84 -15.45 1.26 -13.70
N ASN A 85 -15.95 1.21 -12.45
CA ASN A 85 -16.88 2.19 -11.91
C ASN A 85 -16.11 3.33 -11.21
N THR A 86 -16.08 4.50 -11.82
CA THR A 86 -15.41 5.69 -11.30
C THR A 86 -15.98 6.19 -9.97
N ALA A 87 -17.29 6.00 -9.72
CA ALA A 87 -17.90 6.38 -8.45
C ALA A 87 -17.39 5.49 -7.30
N ILE A 88 -17.18 4.19 -7.56
CA ILE A 88 -16.54 3.27 -6.60
C ILE A 88 -15.10 3.72 -6.38
N ALA A 89 -14.35 3.98 -7.46
CA ALA A 89 -12.96 4.42 -7.35
C ALA A 89 -12.79 5.64 -6.46
N MET A 90 -13.63 6.67 -6.64
CA MET A 90 -13.58 7.89 -5.83
C MET A 90 -13.97 7.65 -4.37
N ARG A 91 -15.02 6.86 -4.10
CA ARG A 91 -15.42 6.51 -2.72
C ARG A 91 -14.31 5.75 -1.99
N MET A 92 -13.75 4.74 -2.65
CA MET A 92 -12.67 3.93 -2.11
C MET A 92 -11.41 4.76 -1.88
N ALA A 93 -11.04 5.63 -2.83
CA ALA A 93 -9.87 6.49 -2.70
C ALA A 93 -9.99 7.48 -1.53
N HIS A 94 -11.17 8.05 -1.30
CA HIS A 94 -11.38 8.98 -0.19
C HIS A 94 -11.44 8.28 1.18
N ALA A 95 -11.95 7.05 1.23
CA ALA A 95 -12.10 6.30 2.48
C ALA A 95 -10.85 5.48 2.86
N SER A 96 -9.91 5.26 1.93
CA SER A 96 -8.68 4.52 2.20
C SER A 96 -7.70 5.38 3.00
N GLU A 97 -7.16 4.83 4.09
CA GLU A 97 -6.22 5.53 4.98
C GLU A 97 -4.76 5.34 4.55
N ALA A 98 -4.45 5.78 3.32
CA ALA A 98 -3.11 5.70 2.76
C ALA A 98 -2.70 7.01 2.07
N GLY A 99 -1.39 7.27 2.01
CA GLY A 99 -0.88 8.53 1.48
C GLY A 99 -0.86 8.65 -0.04
N SER A 100 -0.89 7.54 -0.77
CA SER A 100 -1.05 7.51 -2.21
C SER A 100 -2.08 6.47 -2.62
N ILE A 101 -3.07 6.87 -3.43
CA ILE A 101 -4.05 5.95 -3.99
C ILE A 101 -3.92 5.94 -5.50
N TRP A 102 -3.75 4.74 -6.06
CA TRP A 102 -3.73 4.52 -7.50
C TRP A 102 -5.03 3.86 -7.95
N VAL A 103 -5.65 4.39 -9.00
CA VAL A 103 -6.86 3.82 -9.58
C VAL A 103 -6.51 3.23 -10.94
N ASN A 104 -6.76 1.94 -11.12
CA ASN A 104 -6.47 1.19 -12.35
C ASN A 104 -5.00 1.24 -12.81
N CYS A 105 -4.08 1.52 -11.89
CA CYS A 105 -2.64 1.42 -12.06
C CYS A 105 -2.00 1.05 -10.71
N ALA A 106 -0.68 0.81 -10.70
CA ALA A 106 0.03 0.49 -9.47
C ALA A 106 1.42 1.12 -9.46
N GLN A 107 1.81 1.70 -8.32
CA GLN A 107 3.16 2.19 -8.04
C GLN A 107 3.67 3.22 -9.07
N GLN A 108 2.77 3.97 -9.70
CA GLN A 108 3.16 5.03 -10.61
C GLN A 108 3.45 6.30 -9.81
N THR A 109 4.71 6.70 -9.76
CA THR A 109 5.18 7.90 -9.06
C THR A 109 5.59 8.97 -10.05
N GLU A 110 5.17 10.21 -9.81
CA GLU A 110 5.51 11.37 -10.63
C GLU A 110 6.20 12.42 -9.76
N MET A 111 7.25 13.07 -10.28
CA MET A 111 8.09 13.98 -9.48
C MET A 111 7.32 15.20 -8.95
N ASN A 112 6.22 15.58 -9.59
CA ASN A 112 5.37 16.71 -9.23
C ASN A 112 4.22 16.33 -8.27
N VAL A 113 4.02 15.05 -7.98
CA VAL A 113 2.97 14.54 -7.08
C VAL A 113 3.62 14.17 -5.74
N PRO A 114 3.07 14.61 -4.59
CA PRO A 114 3.63 14.26 -3.29
C PRO A 114 3.50 12.76 -3.01
N PHE A 115 4.54 12.18 -2.41
CA PHE A 115 4.62 10.80 -1.97
C PHE A 115 4.96 10.71 -0.49
N GLY A 116 4.41 9.72 0.22
CA GLY A 116 4.65 9.51 1.64
C GLY A 116 3.44 8.94 2.34
N GLY A 117 3.64 8.28 3.48
CA GLY A 117 2.61 7.48 4.13
C GLY A 117 1.70 8.23 5.09
N PHE A 118 0.69 7.48 5.55
CA PHE A 118 -0.13 7.73 6.72
C PHE A 118 0.26 6.74 7.83
N LYS A 119 -0.23 6.95 9.05
CA LYS A 119 -0.02 6.07 10.20
C LYS A 119 1.46 5.80 10.46
N GLN A 120 1.86 4.55 10.69
CA GLN A 120 3.25 4.18 10.93
C GLN A 120 4.10 4.15 9.65
N SER A 121 3.52 4.38 8.47
CA SER A 121 4.29 4.46 7.21
C SER A 121 5.00 5.80 7.00
N GLY A 122 4.89 6.73 7.94
CA GLY A 122 5.69 7.95 7.97
C GLY A 122 4.90 9.23 8.19
N MET A 123 5.64 10.30 8.41
CA MET A 123 5.13 11.67 8.55
C MET A 123 5.86 12.59 7.57
N GLY A 124 5.15 13.57 7.03
CA GLY A 124 5.68 14.44 5.98
C GLY A 124 5.50 13.85 4.57
N ARG A 125 6.01 14.56 3.56
CA ARG A 125 5.93 14.16 2.15
C ARG A 125 7.26 14.41 1.45
N GLU A 126 7.60 13.51 0.55
CA GLU A 126 8.64 13.69 -0.45
C GLU A 126 8.00 14.00 -1.81
N LEU A 127 8.82 14.48 -2.75
CA LEU A 127 8.38 14.93 -4.08
C LEU A 127 7.35 16.07 -4.05
N GLY A 128 6.99 16.57 -5.23
CA GLY A 128 6.04 17.67 -5.39
C GLY A 128 6.44 18.93 -4.63
N GLN A 129 5.54 19.90 -4.60
CA GLN A 129 5.79 21.16 -3.90
C GLN A 129 5.79 21.00 -2.37
N TYR A 130 4.99 20.07 -1.84
CA TYR A 130 4.87 19.83 -0.40
C TYR A 130 6.18 19.39 0.26
N ALA A 131 7.07 18.70 -0.47
CA ALA A 131 8.37 18.33 0.08
C ALA A 131 9.25 19.54 0.38
N LEU A 132 9.12 20.65 -0.35
CA LEU A 132 9.96 21.84 -0.17
C LEU A 132 9.80 22.44 1.22
N ASP A 133 8.61 22.36 1.81
CA ASP A 133 8.35 22.82 3.18
C ASP A 133 9.15 22.02 4.21
N SER A 134 9.47 20.76 3.92
CA SER A 134 10.32 19.91 4.78
C SER A 134 11.80 20.27 4.70
N TYR A 135 12.22 20.98 3.65
CA TYR A 135 13.60 21.43 3.43
C TYR A 135 13.82 22.92 3.68
N THR A 136 12.79 23.65 4.14
CA THR A 136 12.86 25.08 4.42
C THR A 136 12.49 25.38 5.87
N GLN A 137 12.90 26.57 6.37
CA GLN A 137 12.56 27.02 7.72
C GLN A 137 11.97 28.43 7.66
N VAL A 138 10.75 28.59 8.16
CA VAL A 138 10.05 29.89 8.20
C VAL A 138 10.57 30.71 9.38
N LYS A 139 10.99 31.95 9.12
CA LYS A 139 11.42 32.91 10.14
C LYS A 139 10.47 34.10 10.20
N ALA A 140 9.85 34.32 11.35
CA ALA A 140 9.07 35.52 11.62
C ALA A 140 9.98 36.63 12.14
N VAL A 141 9.90 37.82 11.55
CA VAL A 141 10.65 39.02 11.96
C VAL A 141 9.64 40.13 12.21
N HIS A 142 9.66 40.70 13.42
CA HIS A 142 8.77 41.78 13.82
C HIS A 142 9.60 43.04 14.12
N ILE A 143 9.20 44.17 13.55
CA ILE A 143 9.87 45.46 13.74
C ILE A 143 8.89 46.42 14.40
N ASN A 144 9.26 46.95 15.57
CA ASN A 144 8.49 48.01 16.23
C ASN A 144 8.91 49.39 15.68
N LEU A 145 8.11 49.94 14.76
CA LEU A 145 8.36 51.26 14.17
C LEU A 145 8.00 52.44 15.10
N GLY A 146 7.38 52.19 16.25
CA GLY A 146 6.96 53.21 17.20
C GLY A 146 7.95 53.49 18.34
N GLN A 147 8.95 52.63 18.54
CA GLN A 147 9.97 52.82 19.58
C GLN A 147 11.08 53.75 19.09
N LYS A 148 11.26 54.88 19.77
CA LYS A 148 12.43 55.73 19.58
C LYS A 148 13.57 55.23 20.48
N LEU A 149 14.77 55.11 19.92
CA LEU A 149 16.00 54.74 20.63
C LEU A 149 16.66 55.97 21.25
#